data_AF-A0A1Q6ZCH2-F1
#
_entry.id   AF-A0A1Q6ZCH2-F1
#
_cell.length_a   1.000
_cell.length_b   1.000
_cell.length_c   1.000
_cell.angle_alpha   90.00
_cell.angle_beta   90.00
_cell.angle_gamma   90.00
#
_symmetry.space_group_name_H-M   'P 1'
#
loop_
_entity.id
_entity.type
_entity.pdbx_description
1 polymer ?
#
loop_
_entity_poly.entity_id
_entity_poly.type
_entity_poly.pdbx_seq_one_letter_code
_entity_poly.pdbx_strand_id
1 'polypeptide(L)'
;MASVRPAAVAGTFYPGDSRALTTELDDLLGGVEHLAPRLGFPKALIVPHAGYIYSGPVAARAYDEVAAARGVVRRVVMLGPVHRVPVRGLA
;
A
#
# COMPACT_ATOMS: atom_id res chain seq x y z
N MET A 1 -11.67 20.02 15.11
CA MET A 1 -11.26 18.59 15.18
C MET A 1 -11.20 18.06 13.77
N ALA A 2 -10.15 17.32 13.40
CA ALA A 2 -10.08 16.72 12.06
C ALA A 2 -11.11 15.59 11.95
N SER A 3 -11.88 15.58 10.86
CA SER A 3 -12.79 14.48 10.55
C SER A 3 -11.96 13.23 10.24
N VAL A 4 -12.18 12.15 11.00
CA VAL A 4 -11.51 10.86 10.75
C VAL A 4 -12.31 10.09 9.70
N ARG A 5 -11.65 9.65 8.62
CA ARG A 5 -12.25 8.76 7.61
C ARG A 5 -12.13 7.31 8.09
N PRO A 6 -13.24 6.57 8.31
CA PRO A 6 -13.18 5.15 8.64
C PRO A 6 -12.58 4.30 7.52
N ALA A 7 -11.99 3.17 7.88
CA ALA A 7 -11.45 2.18 6.96
C ALA A 7 -12.58 1.42 6.23
N ALA A 8 -13.07 2.00 5.13
CA ALA A 8 -14.31 1.61 4.46
C ALA A 8 -14.35 0.18 3.85
N VAL A 9 -13.22 -0.51 3.76
CA VAL A 9 -13.10 -1.87 3.18
C VAL A 9 -12.37 -2.86 4.09
N ALA A 10 -12.15 -2.48 5.36
CA ALA A 10 -11.62 -3.37 6.37
C ALA A 10 -12.61 -4.53 6.60
N GLY A 11 -12.09 -5.76 6.68
CA GLY A 11 -12.89 -6.99 6.77
C GLY A 11 -13.41 -7.52 5.42
N THR A 12 -13.22 -6.80 4.31
CA THR A 12 -13.61 -7.28 2.97
C THR A 12 -12.43 -7.36 1.99
N PHE A 13 -11.54 -6.36 1.98
CA PHE A 13 -10.37 -6.34 1.11
C PHE A 13 -9.10 -6.81 1.83
N TYR A 14 -9.06 -6.60 3.14
CA TYR A 14 -7.98 -6.98 4.05
C TYR A 14 -8.58 -7.23 5.44
N PRO A 15 -7.85 -7.86 6.38
CA PRO A 15 -8.37 -8.16 7.71
C PRO A 15 -8.90 -6.93 8.44
N GLY A 16 -10.08 -7.06 9.05
CA GLY A 16 -10.66 -5.99 9.88
C GLY A 16 -10.00 -5.85 11.25
N ASP A 17 -9.37 -6.92 11.73
CA ASP A 17 -8.60 -6.94 12.97
C ASP A 17 -7.17 -6.45 12.73
N SER A 18 -6.68 -5.57 13.60
CA SER A 18 -5.36 -4.96 13.42
C SER A 18 -4.21 -5.96 13.61
N ARG A 19 -4.34 -6.96 14.48
CA ARG A 19 -3.27 -7.94 14.70
C ARG A 19 -3.17 -8.86 13.49
N ALA A 20 -4.30 -9.36 13.00
CA ALA A 20 -4.35 -10.16 11.79
C ALA A 20 -3.79 -9.38 10.58
N LEU A 21 -4.15 -8.11 10.44
CA LEU A 21 -3.62 -7.24 9.38
C LEU A 21 -2.11 -7.05 9.49
N THR A 22 -1.57 -6.85 10.70
CA THR A 22 -0.12 -6.73 10.91
C THR A 22 0.59 -8.01 10.52
N THR A 23 0.12 -9.18 10.97
CA THR A 23 0.70 -10.47 10.60
C THR A 23 0.69 -10.67 9.08
N GLU A 24 -0.43 -10.40 8.41
CA GLU A 24 -0.50 -10.55 6.95
C GLU A 24 0.46 -9.60 6.23
N LEU A 25 0.63 -8.36 6.70
CA LEU A 25 1.59 -7.42 6.13
C LEU A 25 3.05 -7.85 6.37
N ASP A 26 3.37 -8.36 7.55
CA ASP A 26 4.70 -8.85 7.89
C ASP A 26 5.06 -10.06 7.01
N ASP A 27 4.13 -10.99 6.82
CA ASP A 27 4.30 -12.16 5.93
C ASP A 27 4.50 -11.72 4.47
N LEU A 28 3.66 -10.80 3.98
CA LEU A 28 3.73 -10.30 2.61
C LEU A 28 5.06 -9.57 2.33
N LEU A 29 5.49 -8.69 3.25
CA LEU A 29 6.72 -7.91 3.10
C LEU A 29 7.98 -8.75 3.36
N GLY A 30 7.91 -9.71 4.28
CA GLY A 30 9.00 -10.64 4.58
C GLY A 30 9.21 -11.70 3.49
N GLY A 31 8.18 -11.99 2.69
CA GLY A 31 8.23 -12.95 1.58
C GLY A 31 8.79 -12.40 0.26
N VAL A 32 9.29 -11.16 0.22
CA VAL A 32 9.83 -10.56 -1.01
C VAL A 32 11.26 -11.06 -1.28
N GLU A 33 11.45 -11.70 -2.42
CA GLU A 33 12.79 -12.05 -2.91
C GLU A 33 13.54 -10.79 -3.38
N HIS A 34 14.71 -10.53 -2.81
CA HIS A 34 15.54 -9.39 -3.20
C HIS A 34 16.33 -9.69 -4.47
N LEU A 35 16.05 -8.95 -5.54
CA LEU A 35 16.74 -9.06 -6.83
C LEU A 35 17.84 -7.99 -6.92
N ALA A 36 19.09 -8.42 -6.83
CA ALA A 36 20.30 -7.59 -6.98
C ALA A 36 20.44 -6.39 -6.01
N PRO A 37 21.64 -5.81 -5.88
CA PRO A 37 21.83 -4.61 -5.06
C PRO A 37 21.07 -3.41 -5.63
N ARG A 38 20.33 -2.70 -4.77
CA ARG A 38 19.57 -1.49 -5.14
C ARG A 38 20.43 -0.23 -5.07
N LEU A 39 20.35 0.61 -6.09
CA LEU A 39 20.93 1.97 -6.10
C LEU A 39 19.83 3.00 -5.75
N GLY A 40 19.43 3.06 -4.49
CA GLY A 40 18.44 4.02 -3.97
C GLY A 40 17.01 3.48 -3.90
N PHE A 41 16.02 4.39 -4.01
CA PHE A 41 14.58 4.08 -3.96
C PHE A 41 13.80 4.96 -4.98
N PRO A 42 12.69 4.47 -5.54
CA PRO A 42 11.91 5.22 -6.52
C PRO A 42 11.14 6.38 -5.87
N LYS A 43 10.90 7.45 -6.64
CA LYS A 43 10.08 8.60 -6.20
C LYS A 43 8.57 8.38 -6.33
N ALA A 44 8.16 7.42 -7.14
CA ALA A 44 6.77 7.05 -7.36
C ALA A 44 6.66 5.53 -7.43
N LEU A 45 5.53 4.99 -6.94
CA LEU A 45 5.16 3.60 -7.05
C LEU A 45 3.79 3.50 -7.73
N ILE A 46 3.62 2.45 -8.53
CA ILE A 46 2.31 2.03 -9.04
C ILE A 46 2.03 0.67 -8.40
N VAL A 47 0.92 0.59 -7.65
CA VAL A 47 0.54 -0.62 -6.91
C VAL A 47 -0.89 -1.02 -7.25
N PRO A 48 -1.19 -2.33 -7.26
CA PRO A 48 -2.57 -2.80 -7.38
C PRO A 48 -3.37 -2.47 -6.10
N HIS A 49 -4.70 -2.43 -6.22
CA HIS A 49 -5.62 -2.08 -5.12
C HIS A 49 -6.77 -3.07 -4.95
N ALA A 50 -6.60 -4.31 -5.41
CA ALA A 50 -7.56 -5.39 -5.12
C ALA A 50 -7.40 -5.87 -3.67
N GLY A 51 -8.24 -6.83 -3.25
CA GLY A 51 -8.08 -7.48 -1.95
C GLY A 51 -6.69 -8.13 -1.81
N TYR A 52 -6.15 -8.16 -0.59
CA TYR A 52 -4.79 -8.61 -0.30
C TYR A 52 -4.52 -10.05 -0.75
N ILE A 53 -5.52 -10.92 -0.66
CA ILE A 53 -5.43 -12.31 -1.16
C ILE A 53 -5.12 -12.40 -2.66
N TYR A 54 -5.46 -11.36 -3.44
CA TYR A 54 -5.24 -11.32 -4.89
C TYR A 54 -4.02 -10.50 -5.26
N SER A 55 -3.81 -9.36 -4.60
CA SER A 55 -2.80 -8.38 -5.02
C SER A 55 -1.72 -8.06 -3.99
N GLY A 56 -1.82 -8.61 -2.78
CA GLY A 56 -0.88 -8.39 -1.68
C GLY A 56 0.57 -8.68 -2.07
N PRO A 57 0.91 -9.86 -2.63
CA PRO A 57 2.28 -10.19 -3.00
C PRO A 57 2.89 -9.24 -4.03
N VAL A 58 2.08 -8.76 -4.99
CA VAL A 58 2.53 -7.80 -6.01
C VAL A 58 2.75 -6.42 -5.40
N ALA A 59 1.83 -5.96 -4.53
CA ALA A 59 1.98 -4.71 -3.82
C ALA A 59 3.21 -4.73 -2.89
N ALA A 60 3.46 -5.85 -2.19
CA ALA A 60 4.60 -6.01 -1.29
C ALA A 60 5.93 -5.84 -2.03
N ARG A 61 6.09 -6.45 -3.21
CA ARG A 61 7.28 -6.25 -4.07
C ARG A 61 7.51 -4.77 -4.40
N ALA A 62 6.46 -4.04 -4.73
CA ALA A 62 6.57 -2.60 -5.02
C ALA A 62 6.89 -1.76 -3.77
N TYR A 63 6.33 -2.10 -2.62
CA TYR A 63 6.64 -1.41 -1.36
C TYR A 63 8.06 -1.71 -0.85
N ASP A 64 8.61 -2.90 -1.12
CA ASP A 64 9.99 -3.24 -0.78
C ASP A 64 11.01 -2.32 -1.49
N GLU A 65 10.70 -1.86 -2.71
CA GLU A 65 11.53 -0.89 -3.44
C GLU A 65 11.71 0.45 -2.70
N VAL A 66 10.77 0.82 -1.82
CA VAL A 66 10.85 2.05 -1.01
C VAL A 66 11.26 1.80 0.43
N ALA A 67 11.66 0.59 0.80
CA ALA A 67 12.15 0.30 2.16
C ALA A 67 13.34 1.19 2.54
N ALA A 68 14.26 1.43 1.58
CA ALA A 68 15.40 2.35 1.74
C ALA A 68 15.01 3.82 1.91
N ALA A 69 13.75 4.18 1.66
CA ALA A 69 13.21 5.52 1.86
C ALA A 69 12.80 5.80 3.31
N ARG A 70 12.79 4.79 4.18
CA ARG A 70 12.41 4.90 5.59
C ARG A 70 13.23 6.00 6.28
N GLY A 71 12.55 6.94 6.93
CA GLY A 71 13.18 8.09 7.60
C GLY A 71 13.57 9.24 6.66
N VAL A 72 13.58 9.04 5.34
CA VAL A 72 13.85 10.07 4.33
C VAL A 72 12.54 10.66 3.80
N VAL A 73 11.60 9.81 3.38
CA VAL A 73 10.28 10.25 2.89
C VAL A 73 9.39 10.61 4.07
N ARG A 74 8.95 11.88 4.09
CA ARG A 74 8.08 12.45 5.14
C ARG A 74 6.65 12.72 4.66
N ARG A 75 6.40 12.64 3.35
CA ARG A 75 5.11 12.93 2.74
C ARG A 75 4.84 11.93 1.61
N VAL A 76 3.65 11.35 1.65
CA VAL A 76 3.13 10.46 0.61
C VAL A 76 1.88 11.12 0.03
N VAL A 77 1.81 11.21 -1.29
CA VAL A 77 0.60 11.59 -2.02
C VAL A 77 0.04 10.31 -2.63
N MET A 78 -1.18 9.93 -2.25
CA MET A 78 -1.84 8.73 -2.77
C MET A 78 -2.89 9.15 -3.78
N LEU A 79 -2.74 8.68 -5.02
CA LEU A 79 -3.68 8.93 -6.10
C LEU A 79 -4.35 7.60 -6.46
N GLY A 80 -5.68 7.60 -6.52
CA GLY A 80 -6.47 6.43 -6.87
C GLY A 80 -7.64 6.81 -7.76
N PRO A 81 -8.05 5.95 -8.69
CA PRO A 81 -9.21 6.21 -9.53
C PRO A 81 -10.51 6.16 -8.72
N VAL A 82 -11.49 6.96 -9.15
CA VAL A 82 -12.83 6.96 -8.55
C VAL A 82 -13.71 5.95 -9.29
N HIS A 83 -14.21 4.97 -8.54
CA HIS A 83 -14.99 3.86 -9.12
C HIS A 83 -16.51 4.00 -8.97
N ARG A 84 -16.97 4.94 -8.12
CA ARG A 84 -18.40 5.00 -7.73
C ARG A 84 -19.14 6.23 -8.26
N VAL A 85 -18.43 7.33 -8.49
CA VAL A 85 -19.03 8.60 -8.90
C VAL A 85 -18.17 9.25 -9.98
N PRO A 86 -18.79 9.95 -10.95
CA PRO A 86 -18.04 10.73 -11.92
C PRO A 86 -17.37 11.91 -11.24
N VAL A 87 -16.10 12.14 -11.56
CA VAL A 87 -15.32 13.29 -11.08
C VAL A 87 -14.69 13.97 -12.28
N ARG A 88 -14.71 15.30 -12.30
CA ARG A 88 -13.95 16.12 -13.25
C ARG A 88 -12.69 16.63 -12.56
N GLY A 89 -11.53 16.08 -12.90
CA GLY A 89 -10.24 16.42 -12.28
C GLY A 89 -9.85 15.45 -11.16
N LEU A 90 -9.21 15.96 -10.12
CA LEU A 90 -8.80 15.22 -8.92
C LEU A 90 -9.65 15.70 -7.74
N ALA A 91 -10.12 14.77 -6.90
CA ALA A 91 -10.95 15.03 -5.73
C ALA A 91 -10.41 14.28 -4.51
#